data_AF-A0A3P7L451-F1
#
_entry.id   AF-A0A3P7L451-F1
#
_cell.length_a   1.000
_cell.length_b   1.000
_cell.length_c   1.000
_cell.angle_alpha   90.00
_cell.angle_beta   90.00
_cell.angle_gamma   90.00
#
_symmetry.space_group_name_H-M   'P 1'
#
loop_
_entity.id
_entity.type
_entity.pdbx_description
1 polymer ?
#
loop_
_entity_poly.entity_id
_entity_poly.type
_entity_poly.pdbx_seq_one_letter_code
_entity_poly.pdbx_strand_id
1 'polypeptide(L)'
;SKFVPRGISSYYSKGRVLLYVVNSHPERQCVEIFTYHKDKNVLFYRKSVCDVRFSRQTIIFCSSSQIIIVCYIESIYDIVVVGADRFFVTNLAYMGKGKLQTAELLMQSSFGALYFFDGRNVSLHESGLSSPSALAVDRQRKLIFIGSLLNEV
;
A
#
# COMPACT_ATOMS: atom_id res chain seq x y z
N SER A 1 -21.15 -3.39 2.22
CA SER A 1 -19.68 -3.52 2.34
C SER A 1 -19.09 -3.48 0.94
N LYS A 2 -18.05 -2.67 0.70
CA LYS A 2 -17.40 -2.58 -0.62
C LYS A 2 -16.02 -3.22 -0.52
N PHE A 3 -15.73 -4.19 -1.37
CA PHE A 3 -14.39 -4.77 -1.50
C PHE A 3 -13.72 -4.09 -2.70
N VAL A 4 -12.61 -3.39 -2.46
CA VAL A 4 -11.88 -2.63 -3.48
C VAL A 4 -10.45 -3.17 -3.57
N PRO A 5 -10.26 -4.36 -4.19
CA PRO A 5 -8.97 -5.01 -4.25
C PRO A 5 -8.00 -4.22 -5.14
N ARG A 6 -6.77 -4.07 -4.69
CA ARG A 6 -5.63 -3.55 -5.47
C ARG A 6 -4.52 -4.58 -5.56
N GLY A 7 -3.38 -4.33 -4.91
CA GLY A 7 -2.27 -5.26 -4.89
C GLY A 7 -2.59 -6.58 -4.22
N ILE A 8 -1.95 -7.64 -4.69
CA ILE A 8 -2.11 -9.00 -4.17
C ILE A 8 -0.76 -9.70 -4.07
N SER A 9 -0.61 -10.53 -3.05
CA SER A 9 0.53 -11.43 -2.94
C SER A 9 0.11 -12.72 -2.26
N SER A 10 0.85 -13.80 -2.53
CA SER A 10 0.54 -15.12 -2.00
C SER A 10 1.65 -15.66 -1.13
N TYR A 11 1.28 -16.56 -0.21
CA TYR A 11 2.22 -17.34 0.57
C TYR A 11 1.80 -18.80 0.54
N TYR A 12 2.71 -19.65 0.05
CA TYR A 12 2.54 -21.09 0.05
C TYR A 12 3.30 -21.72 1.21
N SER A 13 2.62 -22.55 1.99
CA SER A 13 3.24 -23.35 3.04
C SER A 13 2.47 -24.64 3.28
N LYS A 14 3.18 -25.77 3.26
CA LYS A 14 2.64 -27.11 3.56
C LYS A 14 1.32 -27.43 2.82
N GLY A 15 1.27 -27.17 1.51
CA GLY A 15 0.07 -27.42 0.69
C GLY A 15 -1.03 -26.37 0.79
N ARG A 16 -0.89 -25.35 1.65
CA ARG A 16 -1.88 -24.28 1.82
C ARG A 16 -1.40 -23.02 1.12
N VAL A 17 -2.32 -22.37 0.40
CA VAL A 17 -2.11 -21.07 -0.23
C VAL A 17 -2.89 -20.02 0.57
N LEU A 18 -2.17 -19.04 1.11
CA LEU A 18 -2.77 -17.82 1.65
C LEU A 18 -2.65 -16.72 0.60
N LEU A 19 -3.74 -16.00 0.38
CA LEU A 19 -3.79 -14.83 -0.48
C LEU A 19 -3.96 -13.59 0.39
N TYR A 20 -3.08 -12.62 0.20
CA TYR A 20 -3.09 -11.34 0.89
C TYR A 20 -3.49 -10.29 -0.14
N VAL A 21 -4.54 -9.52 0.14
CA VAL A 21 -5.13 -8.57 -0.80
C VAL A 21 -5.20 -7.20 -0.14
N VAL A 22 -4.58 -6.20 -0.75
CA VAL A 22 -4.81 -4.81 -0.37
C VAL A 22 -6.25 -4.44 -0.71
N ASN A 23 -7.00 -4.02 0.29
CA ASN A 23 -8.37 -3.53 0.16
C ASN A 23 -8.39 -2.02 0.45
N SER A 24 -8.47 -1.23 -0.61
CA SER A 24 -8.41 0.23 -0.55
C SER A 24 -9.80 0.84 -0.36
N HIS A 25 -10.50 0.41 0.68
CA HIS A 25 -11.80 0.97 1.04
C HIS A 25 -11.63 2.43 1.52
N PRO A 26 -12.48 3.39 1.08
CA PRO A 26 -12.32 4.80 1.42
C PRO A 26 -12.29 5.10 2.92
N GLU A 27 -13.05 4.35 3.71
CA GLU A 27 -13.16 4.54 5.16
C GLU A 27 -12.07 3.80 5.97
N ARG A 28 -11.56 2.68 5.44
CA ARG A 28 -10.68 1.80 6.19
C ARG A 28 -9.84 0.94 5.26
N GLN A 29 -8.57 1.27 5.14
CA GLN A 29 -7.67 0.51 4.29
C GLN A 29 -7.02 -0.62 5.08
N CYS A 30 -7.11 -1.83 4.53
CA CYS A 30 -6.65 -3.05 5.19
C CYS A 30 -6.00 -3.99 4.18
N VAL A 31 -5.23 -4.93 4.71
CA VAL A 31 -4.84 -6.15 4.01
C VAL A 31 -5.78 -7.26 4.43
N GLU A 32 -6.57 -7.75 3.48
CA GLU A 32 -7.50 -8.87 3.67
C GLU A 32 -6.79 -10.18 3.36
N ILE A 33 -6.89 -11.14 4.27
CA ILE A 33 -6.19 -12.42 4.17
C ILE A 33 -7.21 -13.53 3.96
N PHE A 34 -6.99 -14.32 2.90
CA PHE A 34 -7.83 -15.42 2.50
C PHE A 34 -7.05 -16.73 2.45
N THR A 35 -7.74 -17.85 2.66
CA THR A 35 -7.22 -19.17 2.30
C THR A 35 -7.81 -19.54 0.94
N TYR A 36 -6.96 -19.91 -0.02
CA TYR A 36 -7.41 -20.41 -1.31
C TYR A 36 -7.61 -21.93 -1.25
N HIS A 37 -8.82 -22.38 -1.59
CA HIS A 37 -9.17 -23.78 -1.69
C HIS A 37 -9.29 -24.18 -3.16
N LYS A 38 -8.26 -24.85 -3.66
CA LYS A 38 -8.13 -25.24 -5.07
C LYS A 38 -9.31 -26.07 -5.57
N ASP A 39 -9.76 -27.07 -4.79
CA ASP A 39 -10.80 -28.02 -5.23
C ASP A 39 -12.15 -27.34 -5.51
N LYS A 40 -12.45 -26.27 -4.77
CA LYS A 40 -13.70 -25.51 -4.87
C LYS A 40 -13.53 -24.21 -5.66
N ASN A 41 -12.29 -23.82 -5.97
CA ASN A 41 -11.92 -22.53 -6.53
C ASN A 41 -12.51 -21.34 -5.75
N VAL A 42 -12.39 -21.36 -4.42
CA VAL A 42 -12.94 -20.33 -3.52
C VAL A 42 -11.88 -19.75 -2.59
N LEU A 43 -12.11 -18.50 -2.18
CA LEU A 43 -11.35 -17.81 -1.15
C LEU A 43 -12.17 -17.76 0.14
N PHE A 44 -11.67 -18.39 1.21
CA PHE A 44 -12.25 -18.24 2.53
C PHE A 44 -11.54 -17.11 3.27
N TYR A 45 -12.29 -16.07 3.63
CA TYR A 45 -11.80 -14.99 4.46
C TYR A 45 -11.28 -15.52 5.81
N ARG A 46 -10.11 -15.04 6.24
CA ARG A 46 -9.53 -15.35 7.54
C ARG A 46 -9.58 -14.17 8.50
N LYS A 47 -8.99 -13.03 8.08
CA LYS A 47 -8.85 -11.83 8.90
C LYS A 47 -8.47 -10.62 8.04
N SER A 48 -8.68 -9.43 8.60
CA SER A 48 -8.18 -8.16 8.10
C SER A 48 -7.02 -7.68 8.97
N VAL A 49 -5.94 -7.21 8.36
CA VAL A 49 -4.88 -6.46 9.04
C VAL A 49 -5.04 -5.00 8.65
N CYS A 50 -5.37 -4.17 9.62
CA CYS A 50 -5.60 -2.74 9.42
C CYS A 50 -4.75 -1.96 10.42
N ASP A 51 -4.21 -0.84 9.98
CA ASP A 51 -3.43 0.05 10.81
C ASP A 51 -3.75 1.50 10.45
N VAL A 52 -3.70 2.39 11.44
CA VAL A 52 -3.94 3.82 11.23
C VAL A 52 -3.00 4.42 10.19
N ARG A 53 -1.80 3.85 10.03
CA ARG A 53 -0.80 4.24 9.03
C ARG A 53 -1.16 3.82 7.61
N PHE A 54 -2.06 2.86 7.43
CA PHE A 54 -2.57 2.49 6.10
C PHE A 54 -3.65 3.45 5.60
N SER A 55 -4.32 4.16 6.52
CA SER A 55 -5.52 4.96 6.26
C SER A 55 -5.32 6.44 6.59
N ARG A 56 -4.07 6.94 6.67
CA ARG A 56 -3.82 8.30 7.14
C ARG A 56 -4.25 9.33 6.08
N GLN A 57 -5.53 9.69 6.04
CA GLN A 57 -6.00 10.84 5.28
C GLN A 57 -5.41 12.14 5.88
N THR A 58 -4.64 12.88 5.10
CA THR A 58 -4.22 14.24 5.47
C THR A 58 -5.39 15.21 5.23
N ILE A 59 -5.68 16.02 6.25
CA ILE A 59 -6.78 16.98 6.35
C ILE A 59 -6.54 18.19 5.43
N ILE A 60 -7.58 18.60 4.70
CA ILE A 60 -7.64 19.83 3.90
C ILE A 60 -7.99 21.00 4.82
N PHE A 61 -7.13 22.03 4.91
CA PHE A 61 -7.52 23.32 5.47
C PHE A 61 -8.06 24.22 4.34
N CYS A 62 -9.35 24.55 4.42
CA CYS A 62 -9.99 25.55 3.56
C CYS A 62 -10.02 26.90 4.27
N SER A 63 -9.39 27.93 3.70
CA SER A 63 -9.59 29.33 4.10
C SER A 63 -9.74 30.20 2.87
N SER A 64 -10.63 31.18 2.95
CA SER A 64 -11.25 31.91 1.83
C SER A 64 -10.33 32.90 1.10
N SER A 65 -9.03 32.94 1.38
CA SER A 65 -8.12 33.96 0.82
C SER A 65 -6.75 33.35 0.48
N GLN A 66 -6.53 33.09 -0.81
CA GLN A 66 -5.30 32.59 -1.45
C GLN A 66 -4.94 31.13 -1.12
N ILE A 67 -5.45 30.21 -1.95
CA ILE A 67 -5.36 28.77 -1.76
C ILE A 67 -4.18 28.20 -2.55
N ILE A 68 -3.19 27.67 -1.85
CA ILE A 68 -2.28 26.65 -2.39
C ILE A 68 -2.96 25.30 -2.10
N ILE A 69 -3.57 24.71 -3.13
CA ILE A 69 -4.28 23.43 -3.05
C ILE A 69 -3.24 22.30 -3.04
N VAL A 70 -3.11 21.58 -1.93
CA VAL A 70 -2.38 20.30 -1.92
C VAL A 70 -3.24 19.26 -1.24
N CYS A 71 -3.75 18.30 -2.01
CA CYS A 71 -4.61 17.22 -1.53
C CYS A 71 -3.80 15.91 -1.57
N TYR A 72 -3.33 15.40 -0.44
CA TYR A 72 -2.65 14.10 -0.39
C TYR A 72 -3.66 12.99 -0.11
N ILE A 73 -3.75 12.00 -1.01
CA ILE A 73 -4.44 10.75 -0.73
C ILE A 73 -3.37 9.71 -0.42
N GLU A 74 -3.11 9.49 0.86
CA GLU A 74 -2.28 8.36 1.30
C GLU A 74 -3.12 7.09 1.24
N SER A 75 -2.66 6.13 0.47
CA SER A 75 -3.38 4.88 0.32
C SER A 75 -2.43 3.72 0.07
N ILE A 76 -2.62 2.63 0.82
CA ILE A 76 -1.85 1.41 0.58
C ILE A 76 -2.16 0.87 -0.81
N TYR A 77 -1.14 0.58 -1.59
CA TYR A 77 -1.28 0.32 -3.02
C TYR A 77 -1.00 -1.13 -3.37
N ASP A 78 0.21 -1.60 -3.09
CA ASP A 78 0.65 -2.96 -3.36
C ASP A 78 1.25 -3.64 -2.13
N ILE A 79 1.40 -4.97 -2.22
CA ILE A 79 1.82 -5.83 -1.12
C ILE A 79 2.78 -6.90 -1.61
N VAL A 80 3.80 -7.22 -0.80
CA VAL A 80 4.61 -8.43 -1.00
C VAL A 80 4.76 -9.22 0.29
N VAL A 81 4.46 -10.51 0.23
CA VAL A 81 4.50 -11.42 1.37
C VAL A 81 5.84 -12.13 1.43
N VAL A 82 6.55 -11.93 2.54
CA VAL A 82 7.90 -12.43 2.78
C VAL A 82 7.93 -13.62 3.75
N GLY A 83 6.82 -13.85 4.48
CA GLY A 83 6.70 -14.97 5.40
C GLY A 83 5.26 -15.19 5.85
N ALA A 84 5.05 -16.18 6.72
CA ALA A 84 3.74 -16.41 7.33
C ALA A 84 3.32 -15.18 8.15
N ASP A 85 2.26 -14.51 7.70
CA ASP A 85 1.78 -13.24 8.28
C ASP A 85 2.84 -12.15 8.36
N ARG A 86 3.81 -12.15 7.43
CA ARG A 86 4.82 -11.11 7.32
C ARG A 86 4.86 -10.55 5.92
N PHE A 87 4.64 -9.25 5.79
CA PHE A 87 4.53 -8.62 4.49
C PHE A 87 4.94 -7.15 4.53
N PHE A 88 5.31 -6.64 3.37
CA PHE A 88 5.50 -5.21 3.15
C PHE A 88 4.33 -4.66 2.34
N VAL A 89 3.93 -3.42 2.62
CA VAL A 89 2.95 -2.68 1.83
C VAL A 89 3.49 -1.31 1.46
N THR A 90 3.24 -0.90 0.21
CA THR A 90 3.50 0.48 -0.21
C THR A 90 2.34 1.36 0.21
N ASN A 91 2.65 2.54 0.73
CA ASN A 91 1.70 3.65 0.83
C ASN A 91 2.07 4.66 -0.24
N LEU A 92 1.21 4.73 -1.26
CA LEU A 92 1.31 5.69 -2.34
C LEU A 92 0.78 7.03 -1.82
N ALA A 93 1.67 7.88 -1.31
CA ALA A 93 1.35 9.27 -1.07
C ALA A 93 1.35 10.00 -2.42
N TYR A 94 0.16 10.38 -2.90
CA TYR A 94 -0.03 11.03 -4.20
C TYR A 94 -0.82 12.35 -4.05
N MET A 95 -0.38 13.43 -4.70
CA MET A 95 -1.13 14.69 -4.72
C MET A 95 -2.25 14.68 -5.78
N GLY A 96 -3.44 15.10 -5.39
CA GLY A 96 -4.60 15.32 -6.26
C GLY A 96 -4.43 16.52 -7.20
N LYS A 97 -5.03 16.40 -8.40
CA LYS A 97 -4.92 17.29 -9.58
C LYS A 97 -5.07 18.80 -9.32
N GLY A 98 -4.25 19.60 -10.01
CA GLY A 98 -4.36 21.05 -10.15
C GLY A 98 -3.12 21.67 -10.84
N LYS A 99 -3.09 23.00 -11.05
CA LYS A 99 -1.92 23.73 -11.60
C LYS A 99 -0.64 23.59 -10.74
N LEU A 100 -0.73 22.96 -9.57
CA LEU A 100 0.37 22.63 -8.67
C LEU A 100 1.08 21.31 -8.97
N GLN A 101 0.57 20.49 -9.89
CA GLN A 101 1.21 19.23 -10.33
C GLN A 101 2.62 19.49 -10.88
N THR A 102 2.85 20.66 -11.48
CA THR A 102 4.17 21.09 -11.96
C THR A 102 5.10 21.50 -10.82
N ALA A 103 4.58 22.11 -9.74
CA ALA A 103 5.38 22.48 -8.57
C ALA A 103 5.76 21.26 -7.72
N GLU A 104 4.90 20.23 -7.69
CA GLU A 104 5.18 18.93 -7.09
C GLU A 104 6.27 18.15 -7.84
N LEU A 105 6.23 18.15 -9.18
CA LEU A 105 7.29 17.58 -10.02
C LEU A 105 8.64 18.25 -9.73
N LEU A 106 8.62 19.56 -9.49
CA LEU A 106 9.78 20.38 -9.08
C LEU A 106 10.25 20.10 -7.65
N MET A 107 9.39 19.56 -6.76
CA MET A 107 9.72 19.23 -5.36
C MET A 107 10.02 17.74 -5.14
N GLN A 108 10.03 16.89 -6.17
CA GLN A 108 10.32 15.43 -6.09
C GLN A 108 9.58 14.77 -4.91
N SER A 109 8.27 14.56 -5.02
CA SER A 109 7.39 14.11 -3.92
C SER A 109 7.79 12.75 -3.32
N SER A 110 8.73 12.81 -2.38
CA SER A 110 9.32 11.71 -1.63
C SER A 110 8.50 11.41 -0.37
N PHE A 111 7.18 11.55 -0.43
CA PHE A 111 6.30 11.33 0.72
C PHE A 111 5.78 9.89 0.82
N GLY A 112 6.10 9.05 -0.17
CA GLY A 112 5.76 7.64 -0.14
C GLY A 112 6.51 6.89 0.95
N ALA A 113 5.88 5.82 1.43
CA ALA A 113 6.43 4.99 2.48
C ALA A 113 6.25 3.51 2.20
N LEU A 114 7.16 2.72 2.76
CA LEU A 114 7.06 1.27 2.85
C LEU A 114 6.84 0.88 4.30
N TYR A 115 5.74 0.20 4.57
CA TYR A 115 5.45 -0.34 5.89
C TYR A 115 5.70 -1.84 5.92
N PHE A 116 6.14 -2.33 7.07
CA PHE A 116 6.33 -3.75 7.34
C PHE A 116 5.36 -4.22 8.42
N PHE A 117 4.72 -5.36 8.21
CA PHE A 117 3.94 -6.05 9.22
C PHE A 117 4.67 -7.32 9.65
N ASP A 118 4.92 -7.46 10.96
CA ASP A 118 5.72 -8.56 11.52
C ASP A 118 4.89 -9.78 11.99
N GLY A 119 3.56 -9.68 11.87
CA GLY A 119 2.59 -10.65 12.39
C GLY A 119 1.75 -10.10 13.55
N ARG A 120 2.16 -8.99 14.16
CA ARG A 120 1.47 -8.34 15.28
C ARG A 120 1.31 -6.84 15.06
N ASN A 121 2.40 -6.17 14.70
CA ASN A 121 2.46 -4.73 14.58
C ASN A 121 2.90 -4.32 13.17
N VAL A 122 2.42 -3.17 12.74
CA VAL A 122 2.98 -2.48 11.59
C VAL A 122 4.13 -1.60 12.09
N SER A 123 5.19 -1.44 11.30
CA SER A 123 6.28 -0.48 11.50
C SER A 123 6.60 0.23 10.18
N LEU A 124 7.11 1.46 10.26
CA LEU A 124 7.69 2.16 9.11
C LEU A 124 9.03 1.48 8.80
N HIS A 125 9.22 1.04 7.55
CA HIS A 125 10.47 0.45 7.09
C HIS A 125 11.30 1.47 6.33
N GLU A 126 10.68 2.12 5.33
CA GLU A 126 11.32 3.18 4.55
C GLU A 126 10.32 4.32 4.32
N SER A 127 10.84 5.54 4.28
CA SER A 127 10.11 6.77 3.90
C SER A 127 10.95 7.52 2.89
N GLY A 128 10.44 8.58 2.26
CA GLY A 128 11.22 9.27 1.24
C GLY A 128 11.00 8.70 -0.16
N LEU A 129 10.09 7.73 -0.32
CA LEU A 129 9.95 7.02 -1.59
C LEU A 129 9.15 7.87 -2.57
N SER A 130 9.70 8.08 -3.76
CA SER A 130 8.98 8.73 -4.85
C SER A 130 7.89 7.81 -5.38
N SER A 131 6.63 8.15 -5.10
CA SER A 131 5.42 7.46 -5.60
C SER A 131 5.52 5.91 -5.68
N PRO A 132 5.79 5.21 -4.56
CA PRO A 132 5.99 3.77 -4.55
C PRO A 132 4.67 3.05 -4.86
N SER A 133 4.68 2.25 -5.91
CA SER A 133 3.48 1.56 -6.42
C SER A 133 3.60 0.06 -6.35
N ALA A 134 4.48 -0.55 -7.14
CA ALA A 134 4.61 -2.00 -7.24
C ALA A 134 5.63 -2.57 -6.26
N LEU A 135 5.41 -3.78 -5.77
CA LEU A 135 6.37 -4.54 -4.98
C LEU A 135 6.66 -5.90 -5.60
N ALA A 136 7.94 -6.28 -5.61
CA ALA A 136 8.36 -7.64 -5.91
C ALA A 136 9.43 -8.09 -4.93
N VAL A 137 9.56 -9.41 -4.73
CA VAL A 137 10.57 -9.98 -3.83
C VAL A 137 11.40 -11.05 -4.55
N ASP A 138 12.71 -10.95 -4.40
CA ASP A 138 13.63 -12.06 -4.65
C ASP A 138 14.02 -12.68 -3.31
N ARG A 139 13.47 -13.86 -3.04
CA ARG A 139 13.71 -14.59 -1.79
C ARG A 139 15.10 -15.19 -1.70
N GLN A 140 15.74 -15.51 -2.82
CA GLN A 140 17.09 -16.08 -2.83
C GLN A 140 18.12 -15.02 -2.46
N ARG A 141 17.99 -13.83 -3.06
CA ARG A 141 18.89 -12.70 -2.80
C ARG A 141 18.48 -11.84 -1.61
N LYS A 142 17.30 -12.08 -1.04
CA LYS A 142 16.71 -11.29 0.06
C LYS A 142 16.53 -9.83 -0.33
N LEU A 143 16.06 -9.59 -1.56
CA LEU A 143 15.84 -8.24 -2.10
C LEU A 143 14.35 -7.98 -2.26
N ILE A 144 13.95 -6.73 -2.01
CA ILE A 144 12.63 -6.19 -2.34
C ILE A 144 12.84 -5.14 -3.41
N PHE A 145 12.09 -5.25 -4.50
CA PHE A 145 12.04 -4.26 -5.56
C PHE A 145 10.80 -3.40 -5.37
N ILE A 146 10.97 -2.09 -5.49
CA ILE A 146 9.90 -1.11 -5.38
C ILE A 146 9.80 -0.40 -6.72
N GLY A 147 8.66 -0.50 -7.38
CA GLY A 147 8.36 0.27 -8.58
C GLY A 147 7.89 1.67 -8.20
N SER A 148 8.37 2.69 -8.92
CA SER A 148 7.84 4.06 -8.81
C SER A 148 6.93 4.37 -10.00
N LEU A 149 5.84 5.10 -9.76
CA LEU A 149 4.99 5.63 -10.86
C LEU A 149 5.57 6.89 -11.51
N LEU A 150 6.43 7.60 -10.79
CA LEU A 150 7.08 8.81 -11.30
C LEU A 150 8.52 8.42 -11.64
N ASN A 151 8.85 8.45 -12.93
CA ASN A 151 10.24 8.33 -13.35
C ASN A 151 10.98 9.61 -12.92
N GLU A 152 11.99 9.46 -12.07
CA GLU A 152 13.06 10.43 -11.96
C GLU A 152 13.85 10.37 -13.28
N VAL A 153 13.79 11.43 -14.07
CA VAL A 153 14.66 11.66 -15.23
C VAL A 153 15.72 12.67 -14.83
#